data_AF-A0A7G7MSP4-F1
#
_entry.id   AF-A0A7G7MSP4-F1
#
_cell.length_a   1.000
_cell.length_b   1.000
_cell.length_c   1.000
_cell.angle_alpha   90.00
_cell.angle_beta   90.00
_cell.angle_gamma   90.00
#
_symmetry.space_group_name_H-M   'P 1'
#
loop_
_entity.id
_entity.type
_entity.pdbx_description
1 polymer ?
#
loop_
_entity_poly.entity_id
_entity_poly.type
_entity_poly.pdbx_seq_one_letter_code
_entity_poly.pdbx_strand_id
1 'polypeptide(L)'
;MGRGVAGFDGARWAAVAFDVVVAGNRATSARPDLRGYLLGTGQRLLVEASPHDRVWGSGLAADHPDARDPDRWPGRNQLGRALMRVRELLRT
;
A
#
# COMPACT_ATOMS: atom_id res chain seq x y z
N MET A 1 0.49 -0.31 17.40
CA MET A 1 1.48 -0.97 18.26
C MET A 1 2.58 -1.59 17.40
N GLY A 2 3.72 -0.91 17.29
CA GLY A 2 4.90 -1.33 16.50
C GLY A 2 6.12 -0.43 16.77
N ARG A 3 5.86 0.83 17.14
CA ARG A 3 6.86 1.84 17.57
C ARG A 3 7.52 1.57 18.93
N GLY A 4 7.22 0.45 19.59
CA GLY A 4 7.75 0.08 20.90
C GLY A 4 8.52 -1.24 20.91
N VAL A 5 8.85 -1.79 19.74
CA VAL A 5 9.61 -3.04 19.65
C VAL A 5 11.08 -2.74 19.98
N ALA A 6 11.57 -3.29 21.09
CA ALA A 6 12.97 -3.20 21.45
C ALA A 6 13.85 -3.82 20.35
N GLY A 7 14.92 -3.11 19.95
CA GLY A 7 15.82 -3.56 18.89
C GLY A 7 15.29 -3.40 17.46
N PHE A 8 14.25 -2.58 17.24
CA PHE A 8 13.78 -2.27 15.89
C PHE A 8 14.84 -1.51 15.08
N ASP A 9 15.27 -2.13 13.98
CA ASP A 9 16.13 -1.50 12.97
C ASP A 9 15.28 -1.02 11.79
N GLY A 10 15.10 0.30 11.71
CA GLY A 10 14.31 0.93 10.66
C GLY A 10 14.93 0.80 9.26
N ALA A 11 16.25 0.73 9.14
CA ALA A 11 16.91 0.61 7.85
C ALA A 11 16.76 -0.82 7.31
N ARG A 12 17.00 -1.82 8.16
CA ARG A 12 16.75 -3.22 7.82
C ARG A 12 15.28 -3.45 7.48
N TRP A 13 14.37 -2.87 8.25
CA TRP A 13 12.94 -2.95 7.95
C TRP A 13 12.61 -2.31 6.60
N ALA A 14 13.07 -1.08 6.35
CA ALA A 14 12.80 -0.37 5.09
C ALA A 14 13.28 -1.15 3.86
N ALA A 15 14.37 -1.93 3.99
CA ALA A 15 14.90 -2.76 2.92
C ALA A 15 13.99 -3.95 2.53
N VAL A 16 13.17 -4.47 3.45
CA VAL A 16 12.34 -5.68 3.22
C VAL A 16 10.84 -5.42 3.30
N ALA A 17 10.41 -4.31 3.88
CA ALA A 17 9.02 -4.07 4.24
C ALA A 17 8.07 -4.14 3.03
N PHE A 18 8.49 -3.60 1.89
CA PHE A 18 7.67 -3.61 0.69
C PHE A 18 7.34 -5.04 0.23
N ASP A 19 8.36 -5.91 0.13
CA ASP A 19 8.18 -7.30 -0.30
C ASP A 19 7.36 -8.10 0.72
N VAL A 20 7.58 -7.88 2.02
CA VAL A 20 6.77 -8.48 3.08
C VAL A 20 5.29 -8.08 2.93
N VAL A 21 5.00 -6.80 2.68
CA VAL A 21 3.63 -6.32 2.50
C VAL A 21 3.01 -6.83 1.20
N VAL A 22 3.78 -6.96 0.12
CA VAL A 22 3.33 -7.61 -1.12
C VAL A 22 2.98 -9.08 -0.86
N ALA A 23 3.84 -9.83 -0.18
CA ALA A 23 3.60 -11.23 0.14
C ALA A 23 2.36 -11.41 1.01
N GLY A 24 2.19 -10.57 2.04
CA GLY A 24 1.02 -10.56 2.91
C GLY A 24 -0.27 -10.26 2.14
N ASN A 25 -0.29 -9.21 1.32
CA ASN A 25 -1.46 -8.87 0.51
C ASN A 25 -1.78 -9.96 -0.52
N ARG A 26 -0.77 -10.59 -1.13
CA ARG A 26 -0.98 -11.73 -2.04
C ARG A 26 -1.64 -12.91 -1.34
N ALA A 27 -1.20 -13.23 -0.11
CA ALA A 27 -1.81 -14.27 0.69
C ALA A 27 -3.26 -13.91 1.07
N THR A 28 -3.54 -12.67 1.47
CA THR A 28 -4.90 -12.18 1.73
C THR A 28 -5.78 -12.26 0.50
N SER A 29 -5.26 -11.87 -0.67
CA SER A 29 -5.95 -11.95 -1.97
C SER A 29 -6.05 -13.38 -2.54
N ALA A 30 -5.63 -14.42 -1.82
CA ALA A 30 -5.97 -15.80 -2.18
C ALA A 30 -7.47 -16.09 -2.02
N ARG A 31 -8.18 -15.29 -1.21
CA ARG A 31 -9.63 -15.36 -1.07
C ARG A 31 -10.33 -14.87 -2.36
N PRO A 32 -11.29 -15.63 -2.93
CA PRO A 32 -11.90 -15.29 -4.22
C PRO A 32 -12.58 -13.92 -4.29
N ASP A 33 -13.24 -13.51 -3.21
CA ASP A 33 -13.92 -12.21 -3.10
C ASP A 33 -12.92 -11.05 -3.16
N LEU A 34 -11.83 -11.14 -2.39
CA LEU A 34 -10.78 -10.12 -2.36
C LEU A 34 -9.94 -10.12 -3.64
N ARG A 35 -9.70 -11.31 -4.23
CA ARG A 35 -9.07 -11.43 -5.55
C ARG A 35 -9.91 -10.71 -6.60
N GLY A 36 -11.21 -11.00 -6.66
CA GLY A 36 -12.13 -10.39 -7.60
C GLY A 36 -12.20 -8.87 -7.43
N TYR A 37 -12.28 -8.39 -6.18
CA TYR A 37 -12.26 -6.97 -5.87
C TYR A 37 -10.97 -6.30 -6.36
N LEU A 38 -9.81 -6.85 -6.02
CA LEU A 38 -8.51 -6.30 -6.41
C LEU A 38 -8.33 -6.30 -7.94
N LEU A 39 -8.67 -7.39 -8.62
CA LEU A 39 -8.61 -7.44 -10.09
C LEU A 39 -9.59 -6.47 -10.75
N GLY A 40 -10.78 -6.31 -10.17
CA GLY A 40 -11.82 -5.36 -10.62
C GLY A 40 -11.41 -3.89 -10.52
N THR A 41 -10.33 -3.57 -9.80
CA THR A 41 -9.73 -2.22 -9.83
C THR A 41 -9.11 -1.86 -11.19
N GLY A 42 -8.93 -2.82 -12.09
CA GLY A 42 -8.46 -2.59 -13.45
C GLY A 42 -7.06 -2.01 -13.46
N GLN A 43 -6.84 -0.90 -14.17
CA GLN A 43 -5.57 -0.18 -14.20
C GLN A 43 -5.58 1.08 -13.32
N ARG A 44 -6.61 1.27 -12.48
CA ARG A 44 -6.68 2.42 -11.60
C ARG A 44 -5.52 2.41 -10.62
N LEU A 45 -4.99 3.59 -10.34
CA LEU A 45 -4.02 3.80 -9.28
C LEU A 45 -4.74 3.67 -7.93
N LEU A 46 -4.17 2.88 -7.02
CA LEU A 46 -4.73 2.66 -5.69
C LEU A 46 -4.00 3.52 -4.68
N VAL A 47 -4.74 4.13 -3.75
CA VAL A 47 -4.20 5.03 -2.73
C VAL A 47 -4.74 4.67 -1.36
N GLU A 48 -3.83 4.60 -0.39
CA GLU A 48 -4.19 4.75 1.02
C GLU A 48 -4.20 6.26 1.31
N ALA A 49 -5.37 6.79 1.67
CA ALA A 49 -5.58 8.22 1.87
C ALA A 49 -5.62 8.56 3.37
N SER A 50 -4.48 8.37 4.05
CA SER A 50 -4.29 8.78 5.43
C SER A 50 -3.43 10.04 5.55
N PRO A 51 -3.90 11.08 6.25
CA PRO A 51 -3.09 12.27 6.54
C PRO A 51 -1.95 11.99 7.52
N HIS A 52 -1.99 10.88 8.25
CA HIS A 52 -1.03 10.54 9.30
C HIS A 52 0.05 9.56 8.83
N ASP A 53 -0.06 9.01 7.62
CA ASP A 53 0.90 8.07 7.06
C ASP A 53 1.52 8.59 5.77
N ARG A 54 2.80 8.96 5.84
CA ARG A 54 3.58 9.42 4.68
C ARG A 54 4.44 8.32 4.05
N VAL A 55 4.46 7.12 4.60
CA VAL A 55 5.25 5.99 4.06
C VAL A 55 4.33 5.06 3.29
N TRP A 56 3.29 4.55 3.95
CA TRP A 56 2.32 3.63 3.36
C TRP A 56 1.14 4.35 2.73
N GLY A 57 0.84 5.57 3.20
CA GLY A 57 -0.22 6.45 2.70
C GLY A 57 0.26 7.61 1.84
N SER A 58 -0.71 8.32 1.24
CA SER A 58 -0.50 9.56 0.49
C SER A 58 -0.16 10.75 1.39
N GLY A 59 -0.32 10.65 2.71
CA GLY A 59 -0.16 11.77 3.62
C GLY A 59 -1.25 12.83 3.49
N LEU A 60 -2.36 12.52 2.80
CA LEU A 60 -3.53 13.38 2.64
C LEU A 60 -4.80 12.60 3.05
N ALA A 61 -5.78 13.31 3.58
CA ALA A 61 -7.12 12.75 3.78
C ALA A 61 -7.80 12.50 2.43
N ALA A 62 -8.75 11.56 2.40
CA ALA A 62 -9.46 11.17 1.18
C ALA A 62 -10.27 12.30 0.52
N ASP A 63 -10.71 13.28 1.30
CA ASP A 63 -11.47 14.46 0.88
C ASP A 63 -10.58 15.68 0.56
N HIS A 64 -9.26 15.57 0.74
CA HIS A 64 -8.34 16.63 0.38
C HIS A 64 -8.42 16.90 -1.14
N PRO A 65 -8.41 18.17 -1.60
CA PRO A 65 -8.49 18.50 -3.03
C PRO A 65 -7.45 17.79 -3.90
N ASP A 66 -6.28 17.53 -3.32
CA ASP A 66 -5.14 16.91 -3.99
C ASP A 66 -5.08 15.38 -3.81
N ALA A 67 -6.03 14.77 -3.10
CA ALA A 67 -6.02 13.33 -2.82
C ALA A 67 -6.05 12.46 -4.08
N ARG A 68 -6.51 13.02 -5.21
CA ARG A 68 -6.58 12.34 -6.51
C ARG A 68 -5.40 12.65 -7.43
N ASP A 69 -4.46 13.48 -7.00
CA ASP A 69 -3.29 13.91 -7.77
C ASP A 69 -2.00 13.33 -7.15
N PRO A 70 -1.47 12.21 -7.68
CA PRO A 70 -0.28 11.56 -7.14
C PRO A 70 0.96 12.45 -7.08
N ASP A 71 1.08 13.44 -7.97
CA ASP A 71 2.24 14.34 -8.02
C ASP A 71 2.22 15.34 -6.85
N ARG A 72 1.07 15.49 -6.20
CA ARG A 72 0.88 16.38 -5.05
C ARG A 72 0.87 15.65 -3.71
N TRP A 73 1.11 14.33 -3.69
CA TRP A 73 1.12 13.57 -2.46
C TRP A 73 2.40 13.81 -1.65
N PRO A 74 2.31 14.28 -0.39
CA PRO A 74 3.46 14.36 0.51
C PRO A 74 3.93 12.98 0.98
N GLY A 75 3.07 11.96 0.89
CA GLY A 75 3.34 10.59 1.27
C GLY A 75 3.64 9.70 0.09
N ARG A 76 4.37 8.62 0.37
CA ARG A 76 4.84 7.71 -0.67
C ARG A 76 3.70 6.83 -1.18
N ASN A 77 2.66 6.49 -0.44
CA ASN A 77 1.63 5.52 -0.84
C ASN A 77 2.22 4.12 -1.18
N GLN A 78 3.11 3.59 -0.33
CA GLN A 78 3.69 2.24 -0.54
C GLN A 78 2.63 1.13 -0.52
N LEU A 79 1.53 1.29 0.23
CA LEU A 79 0.48 0.25 0.30
C LEU A 79 -0.25 0.13 -1.03
N GLY A 80 -0.65 1.26 -1.62
CA GLY A 80 -1.27 1.29 -2.94
C GLY A 80 -0.39 0.62 -4.00
N ARG A 81 0.92 0.91 -4.00
CA ARG A 81 1.89 0.23 -4.89
C ARG A 81 1.98 -1.26 -4.63
N ALA A 82 2.02 -1.71 -3.38
CA ALA A 82 2.06 -3.13 -3.05
C ALA A 82 0.82 -3.86 -3.58
N LEU A 83 -0.38 -3.29 -3.39
CA LEU A 83 -1.62 -3.85 -3.92
C LEU A 83 -1.63 -3.91 -5.46
N MET A 84 -1.14 -2.88 -6.13
CA MET A 84 -1.00 -2.89 -7.59
C MET A 84 0.00 -3.95 -8.07
N ARG A 85 1.10 -4.17 -7.34
CA ARG A 85 2.05 -5.25 -7.63
C ARG A 85 1.41 -6.62 -7.46
N VAL A 86 0.63 -6.83 -6.39
CA VAL A 86 -0.14 -8.07 -6.20
C VAL A 86 -1.14 -8.26 -7.34
N ARG A 87 -1.84 -7.21 -7.76
CA ARG A 87 -2.77 -7.26 -8.89
C ARG A 87 -2.11 -7.74 -10.18
N GLU A 88 -0.89 -7.28 -10.47
CA GLU A 88 -0.11 -7.77 -11.62
C GLU A 88 0.23 -9.25 -11.49
N LEU A 89 0.73 -9.67 -10.32
CA LEU A 89 1.09 -11.06 -10.04
C LEU A 89 -0.09 -12.03 -10.13
N LEU A 90 -1.33 -11.57 -9.90
CA LEU A 90 -2.53 -12.40 -9.98
C LEU A 90 -3.12 -12.52 -11.39
N ARG A 91 -2.63 -11.72 -12.35
CA ARG A 91 -2.97 -11.78 -13.78
C ARG A 91 -2.06 -12.71 -14.57
N THR A 92 -0.94 -13.11 -13.97
CA THR A 92 0.00 -14.10 -14.52
C THR A 92 -0.47 -15.50 -14.13
#